data_AF-A0A5C6C2I1-F1
#
_entry.id   AF-A0A5C6C2I1-F1
#
_cell.length_a   1.000
_cell.length_b   1.000
_cell.length_c   1.000
_cell.angle_alpha   90.00
_cell.angle_beta   90.00
_cell.angle_gamma   90.00
#
_symmetry.space_group_name_H-M   'P 1'
#
loop_
_entity.id
_entity.type
_entity.pdbx_description
1 polymer ?
#
loop_
_entity_poly.entity_id
_entity_poly.type
_entity_poly.pdbx_seq_one_letter_code
_entity_poly.pdbx_strand_id
1 'polypeptide(L)'
;MASCTNHRFILASRIAYPDTLIPLNEDAAETSRMARTSAIVPDQPGEDQVEDASTDLLIGDCAAMQEAYRSVGRVARQNVTALILGESGTGKEVIARAIYQYSERASGRFLAINCAAIPETLLESELFAHEKGSFTGADRKKVGKFELCNDGTLFLDEIGDTTPLMQTKILRVLQDQSFERVGGTEIIHTNARIIAATNRDLEQAIELKEFRSDLFYRLVLSSQCLRNRASATAPSW
;
A
#
# COMPACT_ATOMS: atom_id res chain seq x y z
N MET A 1 21.06 -8.05 -22.21
CA MET A 1 20.46 -9.30 -21.68
C MET A 1 20.85 -9.42 -20.22
N ALA A 2 20.10 -8.78 -19.32
CA ALA A 2 20.33 -8.90 -17.89
C ALA A 2 19.62 -10.17 -17.40
N SER A 3 20.40 -11.05 -16.77
CA SER A 3 19.97 -12.32 -16.19
C SER A 3 18.86 -12.07 -15.16
N CYS A 4 17.66 -12.57 -15.44
CA CYS A 4 16.54 -12.56 -14.51
C CYS A 4 16.82 -13.60 -13.42
N THR A 5 17.62 -13.22 -12.43
CA THR A 5 17.87 -14.06 -11.25
C THR A 5 16.57 -14.21 -10.49
N ASN A 6 16.31 -15.46 -10.09
CA ASN A 6 15.06 -16.04 -9.62
C ASN A 6 14.52 -15.42 -8.30
N HIS A 7 14.13 -14.14 -8.29
CA HIS A 7 13.39 -13.55 -7.17
C HIS A 7 11.95 -14.04 -7.21
N ARG A 8 11.65 -14.94 -6.28
CA ARG A 8 10.41 -15.66 -6.15
C ARG A 8 9.34 -14.70 -5.64
N PHE A 9 8.59 -14.07 -6.54
CA PHE A 9 7.25 -13.57 -6.20
C PHE A 9 6.40 -14.79 -5.84
N ILE A 10 6.35 -15.15 -4.56
CA ILE A 10 5.45 -16.20 -4.07
C ILE A 10 4.03 -15.63 -4.13
N LEU A 11 3.34 -15.88 -5.25
CA LEU A 11 1.89 -15.95 -5.28
C LEU A 11 1.50 -17.07 -4.31
N ALA A 12 0.96 -16.70 -3.15
CA ALA A 12 0.46 -17.63 -2.15
C ALA A 12 -0.53 -18.61 -2.79
N SER A 13 -0.03 -19.79 -3.14
CA SER A 13 -0.80 -20.91 -3.66
C SER A 13 -1.27 -21.75 -2.48
N ARG A 14 -2.40 -21.37 -1.88
CA ARG A 14 -3.42 -22.25 -1.27
C ARG A 14 -4.51 -21.39 -0.63
N ILE A 15 -5.70 -21.98 -0.57
CA ILE A 15 -6.96 -21.47 0.02
C ILE A 15 -7.92 -20.82 -0.99
N ALA A 16 -8.99 -21.58 -1.23
CA ALA A 16 -10.22 -21.18 -1.87
C ALA A 16 -10.99 -20.22 -0.96
N TYR A 17 -11.47 -19.11 -1.53
CA TYR A 17 -12.38 -18.17 -0.88
C TYR A 17 -13.63 -18.02 -1.77
N PRO A 18 -14.80 -17.74 -1.18
CA PRO A 18 -16.09 -17.94 -1.83
C PRO A 18 -16.22 -17.14 -3.12
N ASP A 19 -16.75 -17.81 -4.15
CA ASP A 19 -16.94 -17.33 -5.51
C ASP A 19 -17.60 -15.95 -5.55
N THR A 20 -16.80 -14.91 -5.84
CA THR A 20 -17.33 -13.63 -6.30
C THR A 20 -16.75 -13.35 -7.68
N LEU A 21 -17.46 -13.87 -8.68
CA LEU A 21 -17.17 -13.68 -10.09
C LEU A 21 -17.58 -12.25 -10.50
N ILE A 22 -16.64 -11.45 -11.00
CA ILE A 22 -16.94 -10.26 -11.80
C ILE A 22 -16.30 -10.48 -13.18
N PRO A 23 -17.02 -10.27 -14.31
CA PRO A 23 -16.51 -10.59 -15.63
C PRO A 23 -15.27 -9.77 -15.99
N LEU A 24 -14.26 -10.44 -16.54
CA LEU A 24 -13.13 -9.80 -17.20
C LEU A 24 -13.59 -9.33 -18.58
N ASN A 25 -13.95 -8.06 -18.71
CA ASN A 25 -13.97 -7.43 -20.03
C ASN A 25 -12.59 -6.87 -20.37
N GLU A 26 -12.27 -7.07 -21.63
CA GLU A 26 -11.02 -6.86 -22.36
C GLU A 26 -10.41 -5.47 -22.15
N ASP A 27 -9.17 -5.38 -21.64
CA ASP A 27 -8.29 -4.19 -21.83
C ASP A 27 -6.81 -4.51 -21.50
N ALA A 28 -6.37 -5.73 -21.78
CA ALA A 28 -4.95 -6.11 -21.60
C ALA A 28 -4.00 -5.30 -22.51
N ALA A 29 -4.51 -4.76 -23.62
CA ALA A 29 -3.76 -3.92 -24.56
C ALA A 29 -3.48 -2.52 -24.00
N GLU A 30 -4.40 -1.97 -23.20
CA GLU A 30 -4.21 -0.66 -22.56
C GLU A 30 -3.19 -0.75 -21.42
N THR A 31 -3.21 -1.86 -20.66
CA THR A 31 -2.19 -2.15 -19.62
C THR A 31 -0.77 -2.21 -20.19
N SER A 32 -0.58 -2.78 -21.38
CA SER A 32 0.73 -2.81 -22.06
C SER A 32 1.18 -1.45 -22.63
N ARG A 33 0.25 -0.52 -22.88
CA ARG A 33 0.60 0.86 -23.28
C ARG A 33 1.03 1.73 -22.11
N MET A 34 0.48 1.49 -20.92
CA MET A 34 0.87 2.17 -19.68
C MET A 34 2.35 1.93 -19.35
N ALA A 35 2.90 0.74 -19.69
CA ALA A 35 4.32 0.44 -19.53
C ALA A 35 5.24 1.17 -20.55
N ARG A 36 4.70 1.85 -21.57
CA ARG A 36 5.47 2.42 -22.70
C ARG A 36 5.30 3.92 -22.90
N THR A 37 4.44 4.60 -22.14
CA THR A 37 4.21 6.03 -22.34
C THR A 37 5.08 6.83 -21.38
N SER A 38 6.09 7.50 -21.95
CA SER A 38 6.87 8.52 -21.25
C SER A 38 5.91 9.62 -20.74
N ALA A 39 5.75 9.73 -19.44
CA ALA A 39 4.90 10.75 -18.83
C ALA A 39 5.63 12.10 -18.87
N ILE A 40 5.08 13.04 -19.64
CA ILE A 40 5.54 14.42 -19.68
C ILE A 40 5.11 15.10 -18.38
N VAL A 41 6.09 15.61 -17.62
CA VAL A 41 5.89 16.44 -16.43
C VAL A 41 5.77 17.90 -16.89
N PRO A 42 4.71 18.66 -16.55
CA PRO A 42 4.74 20.11 -16.67
C PRO A 42 5.56 20.69 -15.52
N ASP A 43 6.69 21.29 -15.89
CA ASP A 43 7.59 22.09 -15.07
C ASP A 43 6.92 23.37 -14.53
N GLN A 44 7.11 23.70 -13.24
CA GLN A 44 7.29 25.07 -12.76
C GLN A 44 7.91 25.07 -11.33
N PRO A 45 8.63 26.16 -10.94
CA PRO A 45 9.93 26.08 -10.26
C PRO A 45 9.89 26.45 -8.77
N GLY A 46 10.82 25.90 -8.01
CA GLY A 46 11.12 26.26 -6.62
C GLY A 46 12.31 25.46 -6.09
N GLU A 47 13.46 26.13 -6.02
CA GLU A 47 14.80 25.61 -5.68
C GLU A 47 14.87 24.97 -4.28
N ASP A 48 15.32 23.71 -4.19
CA ASP A 48 16.69 23.33 -3.77
C ASP A 48 16.78 21.83 -3.43
N GLN A 49 17.85 21.20 -3.97
CA GLN A 49 18.33 19.82 -3.78
C GLN A 49 17.66 18.73 -4.65
N VAL A 50 18.13 18.66 -5.90
CA VAL A 50 17.97 17.54 -6.83
C VAL A 50 18.97 16.45 -6.45
N GLU A 51 18.49 15.39 -5.79
CA GLU A 51 19.09 14.06 -5.98
C GLU A 51 18.34 13.41 -7.15
N ASP A 52 19.12 13.00 -8.16
CA ASP A 52 18.68 12.45 -9.44
C ASP A 52 17.49 11.49 -9.30
N ALA A 53 16.32 11.96 -9.75
CA ALA A 53 15.17 11.10 -10.02
C ALA A 53 15.48 10.25 -11.26
N SER A 54 16.28 9.20 -11.08
CA SER A 54 16.24 8.08 -12.00
C SER A 54 14.81 7.53 -11.94
N THR A 55 14.04 7.79 -12.99
CA THR A 55 12.84 7.04 -13.32
C THR A 55 13.18 5.56 -13.28
N ASP A 56 12.89 4.91 -12.14
CA ASP A 56 12.96 3.46 -11.99
C ASP A 56 11.83 2.86 -12.82
N LEU A 57 12.11 2.79 -14.11
CA LEU A 57 11.38 2.04 -15.10
C LEU A 57 11.32 0.59 -14.62
N LEU A 58 10.14 0.16 -14.16
CA LEU A 58 9.84 -1.24 -13.94
C LEU A 58 9.85 -1.95 -15.31
N ILE A 59 11.01 -2.41 -15.74
CA ILE A 59 11.17 -3.17 -16.99
C ILE A 59 11.27 -4.64 -16.61
N GLY A 60 10.13 -5.33 -16.66
CA GLY A 60 10.05 -6.77 -16.49
C GLY A 60 9.02 -7.36 -17.45
N ASP A 61 9.48 -8.13 -18.44
CA ASP A 61 8.63 -8.80 -19.44
C ASP A 61 8.15 -10.19 -18.98
N CYS A 62 8.38 -10.58 -17.74
CA CYS A 62 7.97 -11.90 -17.24
C CYS A 62 6.46 -11.96 -16.96
N ALA A 63 5.89 -13.16 -17.09
CA ALA A 63 4.44 -13.38 -16.93
C ALA A 63 3.90 -12.90 -15.56
N ALA A 64 4.69 -13.04 -14.49
CA ALA A 64 4.33 -12.58 -13.15
C ALA A 64 4.24 -11.03 -13.08
N MET A 65 5.16 -10.32 -13.73
CA MET A 65 5.15 -8.85 -13.77
C MET A 65 3.98 -8.32 -14.60
N GLN A 66 3.69 -8.97 -15.73
CA GLN A 66 2.53 -8.65 -16.57
C GLN A 66 1.20 -8.81 -15.81
N GLU A 67 1.12 -9.77 -14.90
CA GLU A 67 -0.04 -9.97 -14.05
C GLU A 67 -0.13 -8.93 -12.93
N ALA A 68 1.01 -8.58 -12.31
CA ALA A 68 1.08 -7.48 -11.38
C ALA A 68 0.58 -6.18 -12.03
N TYR A 69 1.02 -5.86 -13.27
CA TYR A 69 0.54 -4.68 -14.01
C TYR A 69 -0.95 -4.70 -14.29
N ARG A 70 -1.49 -5.82 -14.77
CA ARG A 70 -2.95 -5.95 -15.01
C ARG A 70 -3.75 -5.65 -13.77
N SER A 71 -3.22 -6.06 -12.63
CA SER A 71 -3.93 -5.88 -11.39
C SER A 71 -3.73 -4.49 -10.77
N VAL A 72 -2.54 -3.91 -10.92
CA VAL A 72 -2.31 -2.48 -10.64
C VAL A 72 -3.32 -1.64 -11.40
N GLY A 73 -3.53 -1.89 -12.71
CA GLY A 73 -4.52 -1.15 -13.50
C GLY A 73 -5.95 -1.25 -12.96
N ARG A 74 -6.38 -2.45 -12.49
CA ARG A 74 -7.71 -2.63 -11.88
C ARG A 74 -7.84 -1.89 -10.55
N VAL A 75 -6.85 -2.03 -9.68
CA VAL A 75 -6.87 -1.45 -8.33
C VAL A 75 -6.72 0.06 -8.39
N ALA A 76 -5.87 0.59 -9.28
CA ALA A 76 -5.59 2.02 -9.38
C ALA A 76 -6.87 2.84 -9.64
N ARG A 77 -7.74 2.36 -10.55
CA ARG A 77 -9.02 2.99 -10.93
C ARG A 77 -10.08 2.96 -9.82
N GLN A 78 -9.89 2.17 -8.77
CA GLN A 78 -10.83 2.06 -7.66
C GLN A 78 -10.33 2.88 -6.46
N ASN A 79 -11.22 3.56 -5.75
CA ASN A 79 -10.88 4.24 -4.50
C ASN A 79 -10.94 3.28 -3.29
N VAL A 80 -10.17 2.19 -3.36
CA VAL A 80 -10.12 1.12 -2.36
C VAL A 80 -8.71 0.99 -1.77
N THR A 81 -8.64 0.46 -0.55
CA THR A 81 -7.37 0.10 0.09
C THR A 81 -6.76 -1.12 -0.59
N ALA A 82 -5.45 -1.11 -0.79
CA ALA A 82 -4.71 -2.20 -1.41
C ALA A 82 -3.69 -2.80 -0.43
N LEU A 83 -3.49 -4.11 -0.46
CA LEU A 83 -2.44 -4.82 0.27
C LEU A 83 -1.47 -5.47 -0.73
N ILE A 84 -0.18 -5.14 -0.60
CA ILE A 84 0.90 -5.69 -1.42
C ILE A 84 1.70 -6.66 -0.57
N LEU A 85 1.71 -7.93 -0.97
CA LEU A 85 2.51 -8.97 -0.33
C LEU A 85 3.77 -9.22 -1.15
N GLY A 86 4.92 -9.31 -0.47
CA GLY A 86 6.18 -9.62 -1.13
C GLY A 86 7.38 -9.53 -0.21
N GLU A 87 8.44 -10.26 -0.55
CA GLU A 87 9.69 -10.27 0.21
C GLU A 87 10.30 -8.85 0.31
N SER A 88 11.16 -8.62 1.30
CA SER A 88 11.89 -7.36 1.40
C SER A 88 12.74 -7.12 0.14
N GLY A 89 12.78 -5.88 -0.35
CA GLY A 89 13.55 -5.53 -1.56
C GLY A 89 12.92 -5.92 -2.91
N THR A 90 11.67 -6.40 -2.94
CA THR A 90 10.98 -6.81 -4.19
C THR A 90 10.28 -5.67 -4.95
N GLY A 91 10.58 -4.41 -4.63
CA GLY A 91 9.98 -3.26 -5.33
C GLY A 91 8.51 -2.97 -4.97
N LYS A 92 8.05 -3.37 -3.77
CA LYS A 92 6.70 -3.09 -3.26
C LYS A 92 6.34 -1.59 -3.33
N GLU A 93 7.30 -0.72 -3.03
CA GLU A 93 7.12 0.73 -3.14
C GLU A 93 6.86 1.17 -4.58
N VAL A 94 7.53 0.56 -5.56
CA VAL A 94 7.34 0.92 -6.96
C VAL A 94 5.96 0.48 -7.46
N ILE A 95 5.46 -0.67 -7.00
CA ILE A 95 4.08 -1.11 -7.24
C ILE A 95 3.08 -0.13 -6.59
N ALA A 96 3.32 0.28 -5.34
CA ALA A 96 2.46 1.25 -4.64
C ALA A 96 2.41 2.60 -5.37
N ARG A 97 3.56 3.09 -5.85
CA ARG A 97 3.66 4.31 -6.67
C ARG A 97 2.93 4.17 -7.99
N ALA A 98 3.00 3.01 -8.66
CA ALA A 98 2.24 2.76 -9.87
C ALA A 98 0.72 2.80 -9.60
N ILE A 99 0.24 2.14 -8.53
CA ILE A 99 -1.18 2.19 -8.14
C ILE A 99 -1.62 3.64 -7.91
N TYR A 100 -0.81 4.44 -7.22
CA TYR A 100 -1.07 5.85 -6.99
C TYR A 100 -1.13 6.67 -8.29
N GLN A 101 -0.10 6.56 -9.14
CA GLN A 101 0.05 7.34 -10.37
C GLN A 101 -1.09 7.11 -11.36
N TYR A 102 -1.63 5.89 -11.40
CA TYR A 102 -2.74 5.54 -12.29
C TYR A 102 -4.12 5.64 -11.62
N SER A 103 -4.20 6.24 -10.43
CA SER A 103 -5.46 6.46 -9.73
C SER A 103 -6.05 7.83 -10.01
N GLU A 104 -7.35 7.98 -9.71
CA GLU A 104 -8.03 9.28 -9.71
C GLU A 104 -7.44 10.28 -8.70
N ARG A 105 -6.58 9.83 -7.78
CA ARG A 105 -5.93 10.63 -6.73
C ARG A 105 -4.48 10.99 -7.06
N ALA A 106 -4.02 10.77 -8.29
CA ALA A 106 -2.64 11.04 -8.70
C ALA A 106 -2.25 12.54 -8.62
N SER A 107 -3.23 13.45 -8.57
CA SER A 107 -3.01 14.88 -8.33
C SER A 107 -2.85 15.25 -6.85
N GLY A 108 -3.18 14.32 -5.94
CA GLY A 108 -3.03 14.51 -4.50
C GLY A 108 -1.59 14.33 -4.03
N ARG A 109 -1.39 14.17 -2.72
CA ARG A 109 -0.07 13.81 -2.17
C ARG A 109 0.09 12.31 -2.11
N PHE A 110 1.27 11.82 -2.48
CA PHE A 110 1.73 10.47 -2.12
C PHE A 110 2.72 10.56 -0.97
N LEU A 111 2.35 10.06 0.21
CA LEU A 111 3.25 9.98 1.36
C LEU A 111 3.55 8.52 1.66
N ALA A 112 4.78 8.21 2.03
CA ALA A 112 5.21 6.87 2.42
C ALA A 112 5.75 6.88 3.85
N ILE A 113 5.55 5.76 4.55
CA ILE A 113 6.14 5.52 5.86
C ILE A 113 6.41 4.03 6.02
N ASN A 114 7.62 3.69 6.45
CA ASN A 114 7.97 2.33 6.82
C ASN A 114 7.73 2.15 8.32
N CYS A 115 6.77 1.29 8.66
CA CYS A 115 6.33 1.06 10.03
C CYS A 115 7.37 0.33 10.88
N ALA A 116 8.28 -0.44 10.27
CA ALA A 116 9.34 -1.15 10.97
C ALA A 116 10.59 -0.28 11.23
N ALA A 117 10.76 0.82 10.49
CA ALA A 117 11.98 1.63 10.52
C ALA A 117 12.04 2.67 11.64
N ILE A 118 10.93 2.95 12.33
CA ILE A 118 10.85 3.99 13.37
C ILE A 118 10.23 3.46 14.66
N PRO A 119 10.67 3.93 15.84
CA PRO A 119 10.07 3.57 17.12
C PRO A 119 8.57 3.88 17.16
N GLU A 120 7.80 3.06 17.88
CA GLU A 120 6.33 3.13 17.94
C GLU A 120 5.80 4.52 18.31
N THR A 121 6.38 5.19 19.31
CA THR A 121 5.94 6.53 19.75
C THR A 121 6.14 7.58 18.65
N LEU A 122 7.21 7.46 17.87
CA LEU A 122 7.47 8.33 16.73
C LEU A 122 6.57 7.95 15.55
N LEU A 123 6.32 6.67 15.30
CA LEU A 123 5.37 6.19 14.30
C LEU A 123 3.97 6.76 14.54
N GLU A 124 3.52 6.72 15.80
CA GLU A 124 2.22 7.23 16.20
C GLU A 124 2.11 8.74 15.93
N SER A 125 3.12 9.49 16.36
CA SER A 125 3.25 10.93 16.15
C SER A 125 3.32 11.30 14.65
N GLU A 126 4.02 10.51 13.84
CA GLU A 126 4.13 10.69 12.39
C GLU A 126 2.81 10.43 11.68
N LEU A 127 2.06 9.39 12.06
CA LEU A 127 0.80 9.04 11.43
C LEU A 127 -0.33 9.97 11.86
N PHE A 128 -0.54 10.09 13.19
CA PHE A 128 -1.73 10.69 13.78
C PHE A 128 -1.53 12.10 14.33
N ALA A 129 -0.35 12.70 14.12
CA ALA A 129 -0.04 14.02 14.66
C ALA A 129 0.09 14.00 16.20
N HIS A 130 0.52 15.11 16.79
CA HIS A 130 0.51 15.25 18.25
C HIS A 130 0.31 16.69 18.69
N GLU A 131 -0.33 16.86 19.84
CA GLU A 131 -0.39 18.16 20.51
C GLU A 131 0.87 18.44 21.33
N LYS A 132 1.17 19.71 21.54
CA LYS A 132 2.31 20.13 22.37
C LYS A 132 2.16 19.58 23.79
N GLY A 133 3.20 18.95 24.31
CA GLY A 133 3.22 18.39 25.67
C GLY A 133 2.51 17.04 25.82
N SER A 134 2.10 16.40 24.73
CA SER A 134 1.45 15.08 24.75
C SER A 134 2.36 13.93 25.21
N PHE A 135 3.68 14.08 25.05
CA PHE A 135 4.70 13.17 25.57
C PHE A 135 6.03 13.90 25.76
N THR A 136 7.00 13.25 26.41
CA THR A 136 8.33 13.81 26.65
C THR A 136 9.06 14.06 25.32
N GLY A 137 9.34 15.33 25.01
CA GLY A 137 9.91 15.74 23.71
C GLY A 137 8.89 16.30 22.70
N ALA A 138 7.60 16.35 23.04
CA ALA A 138 6.56 17.02 22.24
C ALA A 138 6.61 18.55 22.42
N ASP A 139 7.72 19.20 22.07
CA ASP A 139 7.95 20.63 22.31
C ASP A 139 7.04 21.54 21.48
N ARG A 140 6.51 21.02 20.37
CA ARG A 140 5.64 21.71 19.43
C ARG A 140 4.50 20.78 19.02
N LYS A 141 3.42 21.38 18.53
CA LYS A 141 2.38 20.64 17.80
C LYS A 141 2.95 20.19 16.46
N LYS A 142 2.63 18.98 16.03
CA LYS A 142 3.00 18.44 14.72
C LYS A 142 1.77 17.91 14.02
N VAL A 143 1.69 18.13 12.71
CA VAL A 143 0.64 17.60 11.81
C VAL A 143 1.04 16.20 11.33
N GLY A 144 0.09 15.27 11.33
CA GLY A 144 0.30 13.86 11.00
C GLY A 144 0.14 13.57 9.50
N LYS A 145 0.68 12.44 9.04
CA LYS A 145 0.60 12.02 7.64
C LYS A 145 -0.84 11.79 7.17
N PHE A 146 -1.74 11.32 8.03
CA PHE A 146 -3.16 11.18 7.67
C PHE A 146 -3.82 12.53 7.37
N GLU A 147 -3.47 13.59 8.11
CA GLU A 147 -3.95 14.96 7.87
C GLU A 147 -3.31 15.55 6.61
N LEU A 148 -1.98 15.41 6.48
CA LEU A 148 -1.21 15.91 5.34
C LEU A 148 -1.58 15.24 4.01
N CYS A 149 -2.08 14.00 4.06
CA CYS A 149 -2.42 13.17 2.92
C CYS A 149 -3.94 13.12 2.67
N ASN A 150 -4.71 14.05 3.24
CA ASN A 150 -6.11 14.20 2.85
C ASN A 150 -6.20 14.43 1.33
N ASP A 151 -7.16 13.77 0.70
CA ASP A 151 -7.38 13.64 -0.75
C ASP A 151 -6.22 12.96 -1.53
N GLY A 152 -5.20 12.48 -0.83
CA GLY A 152 -4.04 11.79 -1.39
C GLY A 152 -4.05 10.28 -1.17
N THR A 153 -2.85 9.69 -1.24
CA THR A 153 -2.58 8.28 -0.98
C THR A 153 -1.42 8.12 0.02
N LEU A 154 -1.66 7.40 1.11
CA LEU A 154 -0.68 7.07 2.12
C LEU A 154 -0.24 5.61 1.96
N PHE A 155 1.06 5.40 1.76
CA PHE A 155 1.70 4.10 1.67
C PHE A 155 2.28 3.70 3.04
N LEU A 156 1.81 2.57 3.57
CA LEU A 156 2.24 1.96 4.82
C LEU A 156 3.08 0.72 4.51
N ASP A 157 4.40 0.85 4.55
CA ASP A 157 5.32 -0.28 4.31
C ASP A 157 5.60 -1.04 5.61
N GLU A 158 5.78 -2.34 5.47
CA GLU A 158 5.94 -3.30 6.58
C GLU A 158 4.85 -3.16 7.66
N ILE A 159 3.57 -3.10 7.24
CA ILE A 159 2.41 -2.99 8.14
C ILE A 159 2.33 -4.16 9.13
N GLY A 160 2.86 -5.33 8.75
CA GLY A 160 2.89 -6.53 9.60
C GLY A 160 3.71 -6.36 10.87
N ASP A 161 4.62 -5.38 10.93
CA ASP A 161 5.46 -5.09 12.09
C ASP A 161 4.86 -4.06 13.05
N THR A 162 3.62 -3.61 12.79
CA THR A 162 2.92 -2.71 13.70
C THR A 162 2.47 -3.43 14.98
N THR A 163 2.50 -2.71 16.09
CA THR A 163 2.01 -3.22 17.38
C THR A 163 0.48 -3.35 17.40
N PRO A 164 -0.10 -4.17 18.30
CA PRO A 164 -1.56 -4.28 18.43
C PRO A 164 -2.28 -2.95 18.70
N LEU A 165 -1.62 -2.03 19.41
CA LEU A 165 -2.15 -0.69 19.67
C LEU A 165 -2.19 0.14 18.39
N MET A 166 -1.11 0.13 17.62
CA MET A 166 -1.02 0.81 16.32
C MET A 166 -2.06 0.25 15.34
N GLN A 167 -2.19 -1.07 15.27
CA GLN A 167 -3.19 -1.76 14.44
C GLN A 167 -4.62 -1.30 14.78
N THR A 168 -4.92 -1.12 16.07
CA THR A 168 -6.24 -0.63 16.52
C THR A 168 -6.49 0.80 16.04
N LYS A 169 -5.49 1.68 16.09
CA LYS A 169 -5.62 3.07 15.62
C LYS A 169 -5.78 3.13 14.10
N ILE A 170 -4.99 2.37 13.35
CA ILE A 170 -5.09 2.28 11.89
C ILE A 170 -6.47 1.75 11.48
N LEU A 171 -6.97 0.71 12.15
CA LEU A 171 -8.30 0.17 11.89
C LEU A 171 -9.40 1.22 12.07
N ARG A 172 -9.34 2.03 13.13
CA ARG A 172 -10.31 3.12 13.36
C ARG A 172 -10.30 4.13 12.20
N VAL A 173 -9.14 4.52 11.71
CA VAL A 173 -9.07 5.44 10.55
C VAL A 173 -9.66 4.81 9.30
N LEU A 174 -9.39 3.53 9.04
CA LEU A 174 -9.96 2.79 7.90
C LEU A 174 -11.48 2.58 8.01
N GLN A 175 -12.05 2.63 9.21
CA GLN A 175 -13.49 2.46 9.46
C GLN A 175 -14.23 3.80 9.47
N ASP A 176 -13.73 4.74 10.26
CA ASP A 176 -14.43 5.97 10.62
C ASP A 176 -13.97 7.19 9.81
N GLN A 177 -12.92 7.03 8.98
CA GLN A 177 -12.31 8.11 8.22
C GLN A 177 -11.95 9.32 9.10
N SER A 178 -11.58 9.03 10.34
CA SER A 178 -11.24 10.03 11.35
C SER A 178 -10.27 9.48 12.40
N PHE A 179 -9.57 10.38 13.06
CA PHE A 179 -8.62 10.09 14.14
C PHE A 179 -8.48 11.28 15.07
N GLU A 180 -7.83 11.07 16.21
CA GLU A 180 -7.46 12.12 17.16
C GLU A 180 -5.93 12.26 17.21
N ARG A 181 -5.44 13.48 17.46
CA ARG A 181 -4.01 13.69 17.70
C ARG A 181 -3.58 13.04 19.01
N VAL A 182 -2.31 12.62 19.10
CA VAL A 182 -1.76 12.15 20.37
C VAL A 182 -1.84 13.26 21.42
N GLY A 183 -2.50 12.96 22.54
CA GLY A 183 -2.75 13.91 23.63
C GLY A 183 -3.80 14.99 23.33
N GLY A 184 -4.51 14.90 22.20
CA GLY A 184 -5.64 15.77 21.84
C GLY A 184 -6.97 15.02 21.94
N THR A 185 -8.06 15.78 21.90
CA THR A 185 -9.44 15.27 21.82
C THR A 185 -10.19 15.78 20.59
N GLU A 186 -9.50 16.49 19.71
CA GLU A 186 -10.06 16.99 18.45
C GLU A 186 -10.12 15.83 17.46
N ILE A 187 -11.33 15.53 16.96
CA ILE A 187 -11.55 14.56 15.90
C ILE A 187 -11.21 15.22 14.56
N ILE A 188 -10.29 14.62 13.83
CA ILE A 188 -9.81 15.06 12.53
C ILE A 188 -10.30 14.07 11.49
N HIS A 189 -10.97 14.55 10.46
CA HIS A 189 -11.39 13.72 9.34
C HIS A 189 -10.29 13.63 8.29
N THR A 190 -10.13 12.45 7.70
CA THR A 190 -9.27 12.21 6.56
C THR A 190 -9.95 11.28 5.59
N ASN A 191 -9.85 11.59 4.31
CA ASN A 191 -10.29 10.68 3.26
C ASN A 191 -9.09 10.05 2.53
N ALA A 192 -7.90 10.05 3.13
CA ALA A 192 -6.68 9.48 2.53
C ALA A 192 -6.89 8.04 2.05
N ARG A 193 -6.46 7.73 0.82
CA ARG A 193 -6.43 6.37 0.30
C ARG A 193 -5.25 5.63 0.89
N ILE A 194 -5.43 4.37 1.32
CA ILE A 194 -4.35 3.59 1.92
C ILE A 194 -3.84 2.51 0.96
N ILE A 195 -2.53 2.40 0.86
CA ILE A 195 -1.86 1.24 0.26
C ILE A 195 -0.95 0.68 1.35
N ALA A 196 -1.09 -0.60 1.68
CA ALA A 196 -0.26 -1.27 2.67
C ALA A 196 0.64 -2.30 1.99
N ALA A 197 1.81 -2.54 2.56
CA ALA A 197 2.73 -3.56 2.13
C ALA A 197 3.33 -4.31 3.33
N THR A 198 3.66 -5.58 3.15
CA THR A 198 4.35 -6.39 4.16
C THR A 198 5.06 -7.57 3.53
N ASN A 199 6.16 -7.99 4.15
CA ASN A 199 6.81 -9.27 3.87
C ASN A 199 6.38 -10.39 4.84
N ARG A 200 5.67 -10.06 5.92
CA ARG A 200 5.21 -11.02 6.93
C ARG A 200 4.02 -11.83 6.45
N ASP A 201 3.99 -13.09 6.87
CA ASP A 201 2.82 -13.96 6.79
C ASP A 201 1.77 -13.48 7.81
N LEU A 202 0.77 -12.74 7.32
CA LEU A 202 -0.24 -12.14 8.18
C LEU A 202 -1.20 -13.19 8.72
N GLU A 203 -1.46 -14.26 7.98
CA GLU A 203 -2.28 -15.38 8.45
C GLU A 203 -1.64 -16.05 9.67
N GLN A 204 -0.34 -16.37 9.60
CA GLN A 204 0.40 -16.89 10.74
C GLN A 204 0.45 -15.88 11.89
N ALA A 205 0.67 -14.59 11.60
CA ALA A 205 0.66 -13.56 12.63
C ALA A 205 -0.71 -13.42 13.33
N ILE A 206 -1.81 -13.67 12.63
CA ILE A 206 -3.16 -13.71 13.22
C ILE A 206 -3.31 -14.93 14.12
N GLU A 207 -2.85 -16.11 13.70
CA GLU A 207 -2.86 -17.32 14.53
C GLU A 207 -2.08 -17.13 15.83
N LEU A 208 -0.95 -16.40 15.75
CA LEU A 208 -0.11 -16.03 16.90
C LEU A 208 -0.66 -14.85 17.71
N LYS A 209 -1.79 -14.24 17.31
CA LYS A 209 -2.38 -13.02 17.91
C LYS A 209 -1.47 -11.78 17.88
N GLU A 210 -0.49 -11.77 16.98
CA GLU A 210 0.40 -10.64 16.74
C GLU A 210 -0.20 -9.63 15.76
N PHE A 211 -1.10 -10.09 14.89
CA PHE A 211 -1.84 -9.25 13.95
C PHE A 211 -3.34 -9.43 14.11
N ARG A 212 -4.10 -8.33 14.07
CA ARG A 212 -5.55 -8.39 14.22
C ARG A 212 -6.22 -8.85 12.92
N SER A 213 -7.11 -9.84 13.05
CA SER A 213 -7.88 -10.37 11.94
C SER A 213 -8.80 -9.34 11.29
N ASP A 214 -9.43 -8.46 12.08
CA ASP A 214 -10.32 -7.40 11.57
C ASP A 214 -9.59 -6.37 10.70
N LEU A 215 -8.38 -5.97 11.10
CA LEU A 215 -7.51 -5.13 10.28
C LEU A 215 -7.10 -5.84 9.00
N PHE A 216 -6.67 -7.10 9.08
CA PHE A 216 -6.35 -7.90 7.90
C PHE A 216 -7.51 -7.95 6.91
N TYR A 217 -8.71 -8.29 7.38
CA TYR A 217 -9.88 -8.33 6.51
C TYR A 217 -10.23 -6.96 5.93
N ARG A 218 -10.04 -5.86 6.66
CA ARG A 218 -10.29 -4.52 6.12
C ARG A 218 -9.28 -4.13 5.02
N LEU A 219 -8.03 -4.55 5.14
CA LEU A 219 -6.99 -4.37 4.13
C LEU A 219 -7.21 -5.27 2.91
N VAL A 220 -7.65 -6.51 3.13
CA VAL A 220 -7.83 -7.54 2.09
C VAL A 220 -9.16 -7.38 1.35
N LEU A 221 -10.28 -7.14 2.04
CA LEU A 221 -11.62 -7.09 1.42
C LEU A 221 -11.76 -5.92 0.43
N SER A 222 -11.01 -4.85 0.63
CA SER A 222 -10.92 -3.73 -0.31
C SER A 222 -9.91 -4.00 -1.43
N SER A 223 -8.93 -4.87 -1.19
CA SER A 223 -7.97 -5.29 -2.20
C SER A 223 -8.62 -6.37 -3.06
N GLN A 224 -9.04 -6.04 -4.28
CA GLN A 224 -9.40 -7.07 -5.25
C GLN A 224 -8.16 -7.98 -5.43
N CYS A 225 -8.19 -9.15 -4.79
CA CYS A 225 -7.01 -9.98 -4.59
C CYS A 225 -6.42 -10.41 -5.95
N LEU A 226 -5.11 -10.18 -6.08
CA LEU A 226 -4.25 -10.54 -7.20
C LEU A 226 -4.20 -12.08 -7.36
N ARG A 227 -4.99 -12.68 -8.27
CA ARG A 227 -4.86 -14.11 -8.60
C ARG A 227 -4.97 -14.41 -10.10
N ASN A 228 -3.98 -15.13 -10.62
CA ASN A 228 -4.08 -16.02 -11.78
C ASN A 228 -4.43 -17.43 -11.33
N ARG A 229 -5.24 -18.09 -12.15
CA ARG A 229 -5.38 -19.55 -12.18
C ARG A 229 -4.09 -20.17 -12.73
N ALA A 230 -3.31 -20.83 -11.88
CA ALA A 230 -2.36 -21.84 -12.32
C ALA A 230 -3.00 -23.23 -12.13
N SER A 231 -3.39 -23.84 -13.25
CA SER A 231 -3.69 -25.27 -13.48
C SER A 231 -4.16 -26.13 -12.29
N ALA A 232 -5.46 -26.33 -12.20
CA ALA A 232 -6.02 -27.52 -11.54
C ALA A 232 -5.92 -28.71 -12.51
N THR A 233 -4.89 -29.54 -12.35
CA THR A 233 -5.00 -30.96 -12.72
C THR A 233 -5.41 -31.72 -11.47
N ALA A 234 -6.66 -32.21 -11.48
CA ALA A 234 -7.23 -33.07 -10.46
C ALA A 234 -6.49 -34.42 -10.38
N PRO A 235 -6.33 -35.05 -9.20
CA PRO A 235 -6.22 -36.49 -9.14
C PRO A 235 -7.63 -37.09 -9.26
N SER A 236 -7.77 -37.96 -10.25
CA SER A 236 -8.87 -38.90 -10.38
C SER A 236 -8.75 -40.00 -9.31
N TRP A 237 -9.86 -40.22 -8.59
CA TRP A 237 -10.16 -41.30 -7.63
C TRP A 237 -9.48 -41.22 -6.25
#